data_AF-A0A1H7HMP3-F1
#
_entry.id   AF-A0A1H7HMP3-F1
#
_cell.length_a   1.000
_cell.length_b   1.000
_cell.length_c   1.000
_cell.angle_alpha   90.00
_cell.angle_beta   90.00
_cell.angle_gamma   90.00
#
_symmetry.space_group_name_H-M   'P 1'
#
loop_
_entity.id
_entity.type
_entity.pdbx_description
1 polymer ?
#
loop_
_entity_poly.entity_id
_entity_poly.type
_entity_poly.pdbx_seq_one_letter_code
_entity_poly.pdbx_strand_id
1 'polypeptide(L)'
;MQKSLIGAAMLAAAFTSSAYAESSLKLFSEPGDYIGGGKQYSYSEPAATFQYTENYHKGITVNINAGNEWWSLILVSGDKTQLKPGVYLNAERFPFQSAGKPGLNFSGSGRGCNTLTGQFEVLEVGYDEAGKLKSLGVNFEQHCEGGVPALYGSLYFNSLPAVGASTQGVSVQRVICRNVTTGQRVRFNSDAPTFDCRKQGLQVNTGDRVTITVQGAAY
;
A
#
# COMPACT_ATOMS: atom_id res chain seq x y z
N MET A 1 -57.27 7.82 34.04
CA MET A 1 -56.38 6.65 34.10
C MET A 1 -55.62 6.53 32.79
N GLN A 2 -54.30 6.72 32.86
CA GLN A 2 -53.21 6.19 32.02
C GLN A 2 -53.28 6.31 30.48
N LYS A 3 -52.58 7.31 29.93
CA LYS A 3 -52.11 7.31 28.53
C LYS A 3 -50.83 6.48 28.44
N SER A 4 -50.88 5.32 27.79
CA SER A 4 -49.69 4.51 27.48
C SER A 4 -48.89 5.15 26.36
N LEU A 5 -47.65 5.55 26.65
CA LEU A 5 -46.64 5.89 25.66
C LEU A 5 -45.91 4.60 25.26
N ILE A 6 -46.13 4.14 24.03
CA ILE A 6 -45.33 3.08 23.42
C ILE A 6 -44.04 3.73 22.92
N GLY A 7 -42.96 3.59 23.70
CA GLY A 7 -41.62 3.96 23.27
C GLY A 7 -41.09 2.90 22.29
N ALA A 8 -40.98 3.25 21.01
CA ALA A 8 -40.27 2.43 20.05
C ALA A 8 -38.76 2.50 20.36
N ALA A 9 -38.22 1.45 20.95
CA ALA A 9 -36.78 1.28 21.06
C ALA A 9 -36.22 0.99 19.66
N MET A 10 -35.63 1.99 19.01
CA MET A 10 -34.77 1.75 17.85
C MET A 10 -33.54 0.99 18.33
N LEU A 11 -33.49 -0.32 18.07
CA LEU A 11 -32.23 -1.06 18.10
C LEU A 11 -31.35 -0.51 16.96
N ALA A 12 -30.43 0.38 17.28
CA ALA A 12 -29.35 0.72 16.38
C ALA A 12 -28.40 -0.48 16.30
N ALA A 13 -28.54 -1.31 15.27
CA ALA A 13 -27.56 -2.33 14.94
C ALA A 13 -26.25 -1.61 14.55
N ALA A 14 -25.25 -1.65 15.43
CA ALA A 14 -23.91 -1.21 15.11
C ALA A 14 -23.29 -2.24 14.15
N PHE A 15 -23.38 -1.98 12.85
CA PHE A 15 -22.62 -2.74 11.86
C PHE A 15 -21.14 -2.36 12.01
N THR A 16 -20.38 -3.15 12.76
CA THR A 16 -18.93 -3.06 12.73
C THR A 16 -18.45 -3.70 11.44
N SER A 17 -18.38 -2.91 10.37
CA SER A 17 -17.53 -3.28 9.22
C SER A 17 -16.09 -3.26 9.73
N SER A 18 -15.48 -4.44 9.86
CA SER A 18 -14.04 -4.51 10.06
C SER A 18 -13.39 -4.14 8.73
N ALA A 19 -12.35 -3.32 8.76
CA ALA A 19 -11.58 -3.07 7.57
C ALA A 19 -10.84 -4.35 7.22
N TYR A 20 -11.35 -5.09 6.24
CA TYR A 20 -10.68 -6.28 5.77
C TYR A 20 -9.46 -5.87 4.96
N ALA A 21 -8.37 -6.61 5.14
CA ALA A 21 -7.22 -6.51 4.26
C ALA A 21 -7.72 -6.73 2.82
N GLU A 22 -7.51 -5.74 1.95
CA GLU A 22 -7.96 -5.75 0.56
C GLU A 22 -6.74 -5.63 -0.35
N SER A 23 -6.81 -6.23 -1.53
CA SER A 23 -5.79 -6.02 -2.54
C SER A 23 -6.14 -4.84 -3.46
N SER A 24 -5.16 -3.98 -3.70
CA SER A 24 -5.32 -2.80 -4.56
C SER A 24 -4.02 -2.41 -5.26
N LEU A 25 -4.16 -1.73 -6.40
CA LEU A 25 -3.09 -1.16 -7.19
C LEU A 25 -3.49 0.26 -7.61
N LYS A 26 -2.62 1.23 -7.34
CA LYS A 26 -2.72 2.58 -7.91
C LYS A 26 -1.46 2.87 -8.71
N LEU A 27 -1.63 3.51 -9.86
CA LEU A 27 -0.54 3.93 -10.73
C LEU A 27 -0.68 5.41 -11.07
N PHE A 28 0.44 6.11 -11.03
CA PHE A 28 0.61 7.44 -11.58
C PHE A 28 1.75 7.38 -12.60
N SER A 29 1.39 7.49 -13.88
CA SER A 29 2.33 7.50 -15.00
C SER A 29 2.54 8.94 -15.44
N GLU A 30 3.78 9.40 -15.42
CA GLU A 30 4.13 10.72 -15.93
C GLU A 30 3.94 10.80 -17.45
N PRO A 31 3.65 11.99 -18.01
CA PRO A 31 3.62 12.17 -19.45
C PRO A 31 4.92 11.70 -20.11
N GLY A 32 4.81 10.72 -21.01
CA GLY A 32 5.96 10.11 -21.70
C GLY A 32 6.43 8.79 -21.10
N ASP A 33 5.94 8.36 -19.94
CA ASP A 33 6.20 7.01 -19.44
C ASP A 33 5.52 5.98 -20.36
N TYR A 34 6.32 4.99 -20.79
CA TYR A 34 5.88 3.98 -21.74
C TYR A 34 4.87 3.00 -21.12
N ILE A 35 5.00 2.65 -19.84
CA ILE A 35 4.24 1.57 -19.23
C ILE A 35 2.79 1.98 -18.96
N GLY A 36 2.60 3.09 -18.24
CA GLY A 36 1.28 3.64 -17.96
C GLY A 36 0.79 4.61 -19.03
N GLY A 37 1.61 4.98 -20.01
CA GLY A 37 1.20 5.82 -21.14
C GLY A 37 0.73 7.21 -20.73
N GLY A 38 1.26 7.78 -19.65
CA GLY A 38 0.87 9.09 -19.11
C GLY A 38 -0.52 9.11 -18.46
N LYS A 39 -1.04 7.95 -18.03
CA LYS A 39 -2.37 7.82 -17.41
C LYS A 39 -2.30 7.45 -15.94
N GLN A 40 -3.41 7.65 -15.25
CA GLN A 40 -3.60 7.18 -13.88
C GLN A 40 -4.51 5.95 -13.88
N TYR A 41 -4.20 4.99 -13.01
CA TYR A 41 -4.97 3.76 -12.87
C TYR A 41 -5.25 3.46 -11.40
N SER A 42 -6.41 2.86 -11.14
CA SER A 42 -6.80 2.43 -9.80
C SER A 42 -7.63 1.16 -9.90
N TYR A 43 -7.14 0.09 -9.29
CA TYR A 43 -7.79 -1.21 -9.23
C TYR A 43 -7.86 -1.67 -7.78
N SER A 44 -8.96 -2.32 -7.43
CA SER A 44 -9.14 -2.93 -6.13
C SER A 44 -10.05 -4.14 -6.24
N GLU A 45 -9.94 -5.05 -5.29
CA GLU A 45 -10.95 -6.09 -5.10
C GLU A 45 -12.33 -5.47 -4.79
N PRO A 46 -13.43 -6.15 -5.13
CA PRO A 46 -13.51 -7.38 -5.92
C PRO A 46 -13.48 -7.14 -7.45
N ALA A 47 -13.34 -5.89 -7.91
CA ALA A 47 -13.40 -5.56 -9.34
C ALA A 47 -12.15 -6.02 -10.11
N ALA A 48 -11.00 -6.15 -9.43
CA ALA A 48 -9.78 -6.76 -9.94
C ALA A 48 -9.36 -7.93 -9.05
N THR A 49 -8.63 -8.89 -9.62
CA THR A 49 -8.06 -10.03 -8.90
C THR A 49 -6.56 -9.89 -8.75
N PHE A 50 -6.03 -10.34 -7.61
CA PHE A 50 -4.61 -10.26 -7.29
C PHE A 50 -4.10 -11.65 -6.92
N GLN A 51 -3.03 -12.08 -7.59
CA GLN A 51 -2.46 -13.41 -7.40
C GLN A 51 -0.97 -13.32 -7.17
N TYR A 52 -0.51 -13.91 -6.06
CA TYR A 52 0.88 -13.99 -5.71
C TYR A 52 1.50 -15.30 -6.21
N THR A 53 2.72 -15.21 -6.74
CA THR A 53 3.64 -16.33 -6.85
C THR A 53 5.04 -15.95 -6.35
N GLU A 54 5.77 -16.94 -5.85
CA GLU A 54 7.19 -16.78 -5.53
C GLU A 54 8.03 -17.15 -6.76
N ASN A 55 9.04 -16.34 -7.08
CA ASN A 55 9.98 -16.65 -8.15
C ASN A 55 11.26 -17.32 -7.62
N TYR A 56 12.11 -17.77 -8.54
CA TYR A 56 13.33 -18.52 -8.24
C TYR A 56 14.43 -17.74 -7.48
N HIS A 57 14.28 -16.42 -7.29
CA HIS A 57 15.14 -15.58 -6.43
C HIS A 57 14.47 -15.25 -5.07
N LYS A 58 13.47 -16.03 -4.65
CA LYS A 58 12.61 -15.72 -3.48
C LYS A 58 11.88 -14.38 -3.62
N GLY A 59 11.75 -13.90 -4.85
CA GLY A 59 11.08 -12.66 -5.16
C GLY A 59 9.57 -12.83 -5.16
N ILE A 60 8.88 -11.74 -4.90
CA ILE A 60 7.43 -11.66 -4.93
C ILE A 60 7.01 -11.25 -6.34
N THR A 61 6.17 -12.05 -6.98
CA THR A 61 5.42 -11.66 -8.17
C THR A 61 3.95 -11.50 -7.80
N VAL A 62 3.37 -10.34 -8.06
CA VAL A 62 1.93 -10.09 -7.94
C VAL A 62 1.36 -9.83 -9.33
N ASN A 63 0.46 -10.70 -9.78
CA ASN A 63 -0.29 -10.52 -11.02
C ASN A 63 -1.65 -9.92 -10.70
N ILE A 64 -2.03 -8.89 -11.45
CA ILE A 64 -3.27 -8.14 -11.30
C ILE A 64 -4.06 -8.30 -12.60
N ASN A 65 -5.31 -8.77 -12.50
CA ASN A 65 -6.23 -8.86 -13.64
C ASN A 65 -7.47 -8.01 -13.36
N ALA A 66 -7.74 -7.05 -14.25
CA ALA A 66 -8.85 -6.10 -14.19
C ALA A 66 -9.66 -6.11 -15.49
N GLY A 67 -10.03 -7.30 -15.96
CA GLY A 67 -10.81 -7.48 -17.20
C GLY A 67 -9.90 -7.44 -18.43
N ASN A 68 -9.99 -6.35 -19.21
CA ASN A 68 -9.19 -6.18 -20.43
C ASN A 68 -7.77 -5.67 -20.14
N GLU A 69 -7.49 -5.28 -18.90
CA GLU A 69 -6.18 -4.81 -18.47
C GLU A 69 -5.57 -5.80 -17.48
N TRP A 70 -4.26 -5.99 -17.62
CA TRP A 70 -3.48 -6.82 -16.70
C TRP A 70 -2.17 -6.14 -16.38
N TRP A 71 -1.67 -6.40 -15.17
CA TRP A 71 -0.39 -5.89 -14.68
C TRP A 71 0.37 -6.99 -13.94
N SER A 72 1.68 -6.87 -13.88
CA SER A 72 2.56 -7.76 -13.11
C SER A 72 3.63 -6.91 -12.42
N LEU A 73 3.72 -7.05 -11.10
CA LEU A 73 4.78 -6.47 -10.30
C LEU A 73 5.70 -7.59 -9.82
N ILE A 74 7.00 -7.47 -10.10
CA ILE A 74 8.04 -8.37 -9.59
C ILE A 74 9.01 -7.58 -8.73
N LEU A 75 9.28 -8.08 -7.52
CA LEU A 75 10.19 -7.48 -6.54
C LEU A 75 11.15 -8.53 -5.99
N VAL A 76 12.44 -8.20 -5.96
CA VAL A 76 13.49 -9.08 -5.45
C VAL A 76 14.49 -8.29 -4.63
N SER A 77 14.91 -8.83 -3.49
CA SER A 77 16.03 -8.31 -2.70
C SER A 77 17.37 -8.53 -3.42
N GLY A 78 18.37 -7.70 -3.11
CA GLY A 78 19.71 -7.86 -3.71
C GLY A 78 20.44 -9.13 -3.28
N ASP A 79 20.13 -9.65 -2.09
CA ASP A 79 20.70 -10.88 -1.54
C ASP A 79 19.87 -12.14 -1.88
N LYS A 80 18.79 -11.99 -2.65
CA LYS A 80 17.88 -13.08 -3.05
C LYS A 80 17.26 -13.81 -1.85
N THR A 81 17.05 -13.07 -0.76
CA THR A 81 16.26 -13.52 0.40
C THR A 81 14.85 -12.93 0.35
N GLN A 82 13.98 -13.39 1.25
CA GLN A 82 12.65 -12.80 1.41
C GLN A 82 12.77 -11.30 1.69
N LEU A 83 11.87 -10.53 1.08
CA LEU A 83 11.78 -9.10 1.31
C LEU A 83 11.43 -8.80 2.77
N LYS A 84 11.93 -7.66 3.25
CA LYS A 84 11.65 -7.14 4.59
C LYS A 84 11.19 -5.69 4.44
N PRO A 85 10.49 -5.13 5.44
CA PRO A 85 10.18 -3.71 5.41
C PRO A 85 11.45 -2.87 5.26
N GLY A 86 11.41 -1.88 4.37
CA GLY A 86 12.57 -1.03 4.06
C GLY A 86 12.61 -0.55 2.61
N VAL A 87 13.59 0.32 2.34
CA VAL A 87 13.78 0.94 1.02
C VAL A 87 14.86 0.19 0.24
N TYR A 88 14.53 -0.16 -1.00
CA TYR A 88 15.38 -0.86 -1.96
C TYR A 88 15.72 0.10 -3.10
N LEU A 89 16.82 0.82 -2.95
CA LEU A 89 17.31 1.82 -3.89
C LEU A 89 18.06 1.19 -5.07
N ASN A 90 18.08 1.91 -6.20
CA ASN A 90 18.83 1.53 -7.41
C ASN A 90 18.45 0.12 -7.89
N ALA A 91 17.15 -0.17 -7.92
CA ALA A 91 16.63 -1.40 -8.47
C ALA A 91 16.85 -1.44 -9.98
N GLU A 92 17.22 -2.60 -10.48
CA GLU A 92 17.44 -2.87 -11.90
C GLU A 92 16.40 -3.88 -12.40
N ARG A 93 16.28 -4.02 -13.72
CA ARG A 93 15.28 -4.90 -14.34
C ARG A 93 15.44 -6.34 -13.87
N PHE A 94 14.40 -6.91 -13.27
CA PHE A 94 14.31 -8.35 -13.07
C PHE A 94 14.09 -9.09 -14.40
N PRO A 95 14.80 -10.20 -14.71
CA PRO A 95 15.84 -10.88 -13.91
C PRO A 95 17.30 -10.53 -14.26
N PHE A 96 17.54 -9.40 -14.89
CA PHE A 96 18.84 -8.99 -15.43
C PHE A 96 19.63 -8.08 -14.48
N GLN A 97 19.18 -7.92 -13.24
CA GLN A 97 19.86 -7.09 -12.25
C GLN A 97 21.23 -7.64 -11.88
N SER A 98 22.17 -6.72 -11.65
CA SER A 98 23.53 -7.01 -11.19
C SER A 98 23.52 -7.69 -9.82
N ALA A 99 24.58 -8.45 -9.50
CA ALA A 99 24.69 -9.11 -8.19
C ALA A 99 24.64 -8.10 -7.04
N GLY A 100 23.82 -8.37 -6.02
CA GLY A 100 23.62 -7.48 -4.88
C GLY A 100 22.64 -6.32 -5.12
N LYS A 101 22.14 -6.14 -6.34
CA LYS A 101 21.14 -5.11 -6.65
C LYS A 101 19.72 -5.65 -6.50
N PRO A 102 18.78 -4.85 -5.93
CA PRO A 102 17.37 -5.21 -5.96
C PRO A 102 16.87 -5.37 -7.40
N GLY A 103 15.94 -6.31 -7.59
CA GLY A 103 15.24 -6.50 -8.85
C GLY A 103 13.84 -5.88 -8.80
N LEU A 104 13.48 -5.11 -9.82
CA LEU A 104 12.14 -4.58 -10.04
C LEU A 104 11.71 -4.92 -11.48
N ASN A 105 10.43 -5.21 -11.68
CA ASN A 105 9.81 -5.16 -12.99
C ASN A 105 8.32 -4.92 -12.81
N PHE A 106 7.84 -3.79 -13.32
CA PHE A 106 6.42 -3.52 -13.48
C PHE A 106 6.07 -3.47 -14.97
N SER A 107 5.17 -4.34 -15.39
CA SER A 107 4.72 -4.46 -16.77
C SER A 107 3.22 -4.74 -16.84
N GLY A 108 2.61 -4.52 -17.99
CA GLY A 108 1.19 -4.82 -18.16
C GLY A 108 0.61 -4.42 -19.50
N SER A 109 -0.49 -5.06 -19.86
CA SER A 109 -1.28 -4.77 -21.07
C SER A 109 -0.42 -4.61 -22.33
N GLY A 110 0.57 -5.50 -22.51
CA GLY A 110 1.47 -5.52 -23.67
C GLY A 110 2.68 -4.58 -23.60
N ARG A 111 2.90 -3.90 -22.47
CA ARG A 111 4.02 -2.96 -22.26
C ARG A 111 4.95 -3.48 -21.18
N GLY A 112 6.25 -3.38 -21.44
CA GLY A 112 7.31 -3.73 -20.50
C GLY A 112 8.61 -3.06 -20.91
N CYS A 113 9.50 -2.81 -19.95
CA CYS A 113 10.84 -2.32 -20.26
C CYS A 113 11.78 -3.48 -20.63
N ASN A 114 12.64 -3.25 -21.62
CA ASN A 114 13.86 -4.02 -21.86
C ASN A 114 14.93 -3.71 -20.82
N THR A 115 15.02 -2.45 -20.38
CA THR A 115 15.90 -1.98 -19.30
C THR A 115 15.17 -1.01 -18.39
N LEU A 116 15.51 -0.98 -17.11
CA LEU A 116 14.93 -0.01 -16.18
C LEU A 116 15.89 0.37 -15.06
N THR A 117 15.66 1.57 -14.53
CA THR A 117 16.14 2.00 -13.22
C THR A 117 14.93 2.29 -12.34
N GLY A 118 15.08 2.16 -11.02
CA GLY A 118 13.98 2.42 -10.13
C GLY A 118 14.32 2.18 -8.67
N GLN A 119 13.27 2.16 -7.87
CA GLN A 119 13.33 1.88 -6.44
C GLN A 119 11.99 1.36 -5.96
N PHE A 120 11.99 0.67 -4.84
CA PHE A 120 10.76 0.33 -4.15
C PHE A 120 10.93 0.37 -2.64
N GLU A 121 9.85 0.67 -1.94
CA GLU A 121 9.77 0.69 -0.49
C GLU A 121 8.73 -0.34 -0.05
N VAL A 122 9.19 -1.36 0.67
CA VAL A 122 8.31 -2.32 1.33
C VAL A 122 7.84 -1.67 2.64
N LEU A 123 6.57 -1.26 2.67
CA LEU A 123 5.92 -0.63 3.82
C LEU A 123 5.53 -1.67 4.88
N GLU A 124 5.11 -2.84 4.40
CA GLU A 124 4.73 -4.00 5.19
C GLU A 124 4.94 -5.25 4.34
N VAL A 125 5.41 -6.32 4.98
CA VAL A 125 5.38 -7.65 4.39
C VAL A 125 5.18 -8.68 5.49
N GLY A 126 4.24 -9.59 5.28
CA GLY A 126 3.93 -10.68 6.19
C GLY A 126 4.05 -12.03 5.49
N TYR A 127 4.68 -13.00 6.14
CA TYR A 127 4.78 -14.37 5.68
C TYR A 127 4.08 -15.32 6.66
N ASP A 128 3.53 -16.42 6.16
CA ASP A 128 3.00 -17.50 7.00
C ASP A 128 4.11 -18.43 7.53
N GLU A 129 3.72 -19.44 8.32
CA GLU A 129 4.66 -20.41 8.91
C GLU A 129 5.41 -21.23 7.86
N ALA A 130 4.84 -21.39 6.66
CA ALA A 130 5.48 -22.06 5.53
C ALA A 130 6.36 -21.11 4.68
N GLY A 131 6.46 -19.84 5.07
CA GLY A 131 7.21 -18.80 4.36
C GLY A 131 6.50 -18.24 3.13
N LYS A 132 5.21 -18.51 2.93
CA LYS A 132 4.44 -17.95 1.81
C LYS A 132 3.95 -16.54 2.14
N LEU A 133 3.87 -15.69 1.12
CA LEU A 133 3.39 -14.32 1.27
C LEU A 133 1.93 -14.30 1.74
N LYS A 134 1.69 -13.61 2.85
CA LYS A 134 0.36 -13.37 3.43
C LYS A 134 -0.11 -11.95 3.17
N SER A 135 0.77 -10.96 3.33
CA SER A 135 0.46 -9.54 3.07
C SER A 135 1.67 -8.82 2.47
N LEU A 136 1.42 -7.81 1.65
CA LEU A 136 2.43 -6.90 1.12
C LEU A 136 1.82 -5.50 0.99
N GLY A 137 2.53 -4.49 1.43
CA GLY A 137 2.32 -3.09 1.06
C GLY A 137 3.61 -2.54 0.50
N VAL A 138 3.58 -2.02 -0.72
CA VAL A 138 4.78 -1.52 -1.42
C VAL A 138 4.48 -0.28 -2.24
N ASN A 139 5.39 0.69 -2.17
CA ASN A 139 5.49 1.76 -3.15
C ASN A 139 6.65 1.46 -4.09
N PHE A 140 6.52 1.79 -5.37
CA PHE A 140 7.58 1.60 -6.34
C PHE A 140 7.62 2.73 -7.36
N GLU A 141 8.79 2.92 -7.93
CA GLU A 141 9.09 3.85 -9.00
C GLU A 141 9.93 3.14 -10.04
N GLN A 142 9.57 3.29 -11.32
CA GLN A 142 10.26 2.68 -12.44
C GLN A 142 10.41 3.67 -13.58
N HIS A 143 11.60 3.68 -14.20
CA HIS A 143 11.93 4.41 -15.41
C HIS A 143 12.33 3.42 -16.50
N CYS A 144 11.65 3.41 -17.65
CA CYS A 144 12.00 2.53 -18.77
C CYS A 144 13.09 3.12 -19.66
N GLU A 145 13.97 2.26 -20.19
CA GLU A 145 14.92 2.57 -21.27
C GLU A 145 15.84 3.78 -21.01
N GLY A 146 16.14 4.06 -19.73
CA GLY A 146 16.93 5.23 -19.32
C GLY A 146 16.20 6.57 -19.51
N GLY A 147 14.89 6.54 -19.78
CA GLY A 147 14.03 7.71 -19.84
C GLY A 147 13.87 8.37 -18.47
N VAL A 148 13.55 9.67 -18.49
CA VAL A 148 13.25 10.46 -17.29
C VAL A 148 11.81 10.30 -16.79
N PRO A 149 10.78 10.11 -17.65
CA PRO A 149 9.41 9.91 -17.17
C PRO A 149 9.27 8.62 -16.36
N ALA A 150 8.74 8.78 -15.15
CA ALA A 150 8.55 7.70 -14.20
C ALA A 150 7.12 7.12 -14.25
N LEU A 151 7.03 5.83 -13.95
CA LEU A 151 5.83 5.23 -13.41
C LEU A 151 5.99 5.08 -11.89
N TYR A 152 5.07 5.69 -11.15
CA TYR A 152 4.92 5.46 -9.72
C TYR A 152 3.74 4.52 -9.47
N GLY A 153 3.90 3.63 -8.49
CA GLY A 153 2.82 2.75 -8.08
C GLY A 153 2.79 2.46 -6.60
N SER A 154 1.58 2.18 -6.11
CA SER A 154 1.34 1.65 -4.77
C SER A 154 0.53 0.36 -4.91
N LEU A 155 1.07 -0.74 -4.42
CA LEU A 155 0.40 -2.04 -4.41
C LEU A 155 0.23 -2.51 -2.96
N TYR A 156 -1.00 -2.88 -2.63
CA TYR A 156 -1.34 -3.61 -1.41
C TYR A 156 -1.90 -4.97 -1.83
N PHE A 157 -1.37 -6.05 -1.25
CA PHE A 157 -1.87 -7.42 -1.40
C PHE A 157 -2.26 -7.91 -0.03
N ASN A 158 -3.54 -8.21 0.19
CA ASN A 158 -4.08 -8.61 1.50
C ASN A 158 -3.56 -7.72 2.64
N SER A 159 -3.48 -6.41 2.40
CA SER A 159 -2.92 -5.44 3.33
C SER A 159 -3.74 -4.16 3.28
N LEU A 160 -3.76 -3.42 4.38
CA LEU A 160 -4.50 -2.17 4.47
C LEU A 160 -3.58 -1.00 4.18
N PRO A 161 -3.97 -0.04 3.33
CA PRO A 161 -3.25 1.22 3.20
C PRO A 161 -3.12 1.91 4.56
N ALA A 162 -1.92 2.37 4.88
CA ALA A 162 -1.67 3.12 6.11
C ALA A 162 -2.63 4.30 6.21
N VAL A 163 -3.17 4.54 7.41
CA VAL A 163 -3.94 5.76 7.70
C VAL A 163 -3.05 6.63 8.56
N GLY A 164 -2.37 7.58 7.94
CA GLY A 164 -1.26 8.27 8.57
C GLY A 164 -0.92 9.60 7.93
N ALA A 165 0.15 10.20 8.44
CA ALA A 165 0.79 11.34 7.81
C ALA A 165 2.31 11.29 8.06
N SER A 166 3.03 12.06 7.25
CA SER A 166 4.43 12.40 7.49
C SER A 166 4.52 13.90 7.80
N THR A 167 5.46 14.26 8.67
CA THR A 167 5.65 15.63 9.15
C THR A 167 7.09 16.09 8.91
N GLN A 168 7.25 17.40 8.69
CA GLN A 168 8.53 18.05 8.48
C GLN A 168 8.58 19.34 9.32
N GLY A 169 9.73 19.64 9.93
CA GLY A 169 9.90 20.83 10.79
C GLY A 169 9.14 20.77 12.12
N VAL A 170 8.73 19.57 12.55
CA VAL A 170 8.04 19.35 13.82
C VAL A 170 8.56 18.08 14.48
N SER A 171 9.00 18.19 15.74
CA SER A 171 9.34 17.03 16.57
C SER A 171 8.04 16.44 17.08
N VAL A 172 7.56 15.39 16.45
CA VAL A 172 6.36 14.68 16.89
C VAL A 172 6.55 14.23 18.34
N GLN A 173 5.52 14.43 19.16
CA GLN A 173 5.48 13.96 20.54
C GLN A 173 4.24 13.10 20.78
N ARG A 174 3.10 13.48 20.19
CA ARG A 174 1.83 12.79 20.35
C ARG A 174 1.00 12.86 19.07
N VAL A 175 0.38 11.74 18.73
CA VAL A 175 -0.57 11.62 17.64
C VAL A 175 -1.93 11.17 18.18
N ILE A 176 -2.98 11.80 17.69
CA ILE A 176 -4.37 11.43 17.98
C ILE A 176 -5.06 11.18 16.65
N CYS A 177 -5.52 9.95 16.45
CA CYS A 177 -6.28 9.58 15.28
C CYS A 177 -7.72 9.30 15.69
N ARG A 178 -8.67 9.83 14.91
CA ARG A 178 -10.10 9.59 15.13
C ARG A 178 -10.76 9.19 13.83
N ASN A 179 -11.42 8.04 13.84
CA ASN A 179 -12.42 7.74 12.84
C ASN A 179 -13.69 8.49 13.28
N VAL A 180 -14.00 9.60 12.60
CA VAL A 180 -15.12 10.47 12.93
C VAL A 180 -16.44 9.79 12.61
N THR A 181 -16.48 8.92 11.60
CA THR A 181 -17.66 8.14 11.24
C THR A 181 -18.04 7.17 12.35
N THR A 182 -17.08 6.42 12.90
CA THR A 182 -17.36 5.40 13.93
C THR A 182 -17.24 5.94 15.36
N GLY A 183 -16.59 7.09 15.55
CA GLY A 183 -16.26 7.65 16.85
C GLY A 183 -15.01 7.05 17.51
N GLN A 184 -14.39 6.01 16.91
CA GLN A 184 -13.19 5.40 17.47
C GLN A 184 -12.04 6.42 17.53
N ARG A 185 -11.29 6.40 18.64
CA ARG A 185 -10.13 7.26 18.85
C ARG A 185 -8.95 6.45 19.38
N VAL A 186 -7.80 6.67 18.78
CA VAL A 186 -6.51 6.11 19.19
C VAL A 186 -5.54 7.25 19.48
N ARG A 187 -4.75 7.11 20.54
CA ARG A 187 -3.74 8.09 20.94
C ARG A 187 -2.46 7.36 21.32
N PHE A 188 -1.33 7.85 20.82
CA PHE A 188 -0.02 7.30 21.11
C PHE A 188 1.04 8.41 21.11
N ASN A 189 2.15 8.15 21.79
CA ASN A 189 3.34 9.00 21.68
C ASN A 189 4.22 8.45 20.55
N SER A 190 4.92 9.34 19.84
CA SER A 190 5.83 9.00 18.74
C SER A 190 6.87 10.09 18.63
N ASP A 191 8.11 9.73 18.35
CA ASP A 191 9.21 10.61 17.94
C ASP A 191 9.48 10.51 16.43
N ALA A 192 8.95 9.48 15.76
CA ALA A 192 9.05 9.31 14.33
C ALA A 192 8.28 10.38 13.54
N PRO A 193 8.83 10.88 12.41
CA PRO A 193 8.16 11.88 11.57
C PRO A 193 6.99 11.30 10.78
N THR A 194 6.91 9.97 10.65
CA THR A 194 5.87 9.23 9.93
C THR A 194 5.18 8.28 10.90
N PHE A 195 3.85 8.15 10.79
CA PHE A 195 3.07 7.29 11.67
C PHE A 195 1.84 6.71 10.95
N ASP A 196 1.36 5.55 11.43
CA ASP A 196 0.19 4.85 10.88
C ASP A 196 -0.80 4.52 12.01
N CYS A 197 -1.95 5.18 11.99
CA CYS A 197 -3.03 5.01 12.95
C CYS A 197 -3.62 3.59 12.93
N ARG A 198 -3.60 2.88 11.79
CA ARG A 198 -4.09 1.49 11.73
C ARG A 198 -3.23 0.57 12.57
N LYS A 199 -1.90 0.72 12.50
CA LYS A 199 -0.95 -0.02 13.34
C LYS A 199 -1.14 0.24 14.84
N GLN A 200 -1.76 1.37 15.19
CA GLN A 200 -2.12 1.73 16.57
C GLN A 200 -3.53 1.25 16.96
N GLY A 201 -4.23 0.54 16.07
CA GLY A 201 -5.54 -0.06 16.31
C GLY A 201 -6.73 0.73 15.77
N LEU A 202 -6.51 1.82 15.01
CA LEU A 202 -7.60 2.55 14.39
C LEU A 202 -8.21 1.73 13.24
N GLN A 203 -9.49 1.40 13.37
CA GLN A 203 -10.28 0.72 12.36
C GLN A 203 -10.84 1.78 11.40
N VAL A 204 -10.55 1.62 10.10
CA VAL A 204 -10.97 2.57 9.06
C VAL A 204 -11.40 1.81 7.82
N ASN A 205 -12.63 2.03 7.39
CA ASN A 205 -13.19 1.47 6.17
C ASN A 205 -13.16 2.48 5.03
N THR A 206 -13.31 1.99 3.80
CA THR A 206 -13.52 2.83 2.62
C THR A 206 -14.74 3.74 2.84
N GLY A 207 -14.55 5.05 2.66
CA GLY A 207 -15.59 6.07 2.86
C GLY A 207 -15.64 6.66 4.27
N ASP A 208 -14.89 6.12 5.24
CA ASP A 208 -14.83 6.72 6.58
C ASP A 208 -14.14 8.09 6.56
N ARG A 209 -14.63 9.00 7.41
CA ARG A 209 -14.01 10.30 7.64
C ARG A 209 -13.03 10.17 8.81
N VAL A 210 -11.76 10.46 8.56
CA VAL A 210 -10.71 10.39 9.58
C VAL A 210 -10.15 11.78 9.87
N THR A 211 -9.88 12.06 11.13
CA THR A 211 -9.04 13.19 11.54
C THR A 211 -7.78 12.69 12.23
N ILE A 212 -6.66 13.33 11.92
CA ILE A 212 -5.36 13.09 12.53
C ILE A 212 -4.90 14.42 13.13
N THR A 213 -4.51 14.40 14.40
CA THR A 213 -3.94 15.55 15.09
C THR A 213 -2.56 15.20 15.57
N VAL A 214 -1.57 15.98 15.16
CA VAL A 214 -0.18 15.86 15.58
C VAL A 214 0.14 16.98 16.56
N GLN A 215 0.79 16.62 17.68
CA GLN A 215 1.30 17.56 18.67
C GLN A 215 2.82 17.36 18.78
N GLY A 216 3.55 18.47 18.78
CA GLY A 216 5.01 18.48 18.78
C GLY A 216 5.57 19.89 18.87
N ALA A 217 6.89 20.00 18.97
CA ALA A 217 7.60 21.27 18.91
C ALA A 217 8.03 21.56 17.48
N ALA A 218 7.80 22.78 16.98
CA ALA A 218 8.33 23.20 15.69
C ALA A 218 9.84 23.46 15.78
N TYR A 219 10.59 23.22 14.70
CA TYR A 219 12.00 23.53 14.58
C TYR A 219 12.42 23.78 13.12
#